data_AF-A0A2E5WXD5-F1
#
_entry.id   AF-A0A2E5WXD5-F1
#
_cell.length_a   1.000
_cell.length_b   1.000
_cell.length_c   1.000
_cell.angle_alpha   90.00
_cell.angle_beta   90.00
_cell.angle_gamma   90.00
#
_symmetry.space_group_name_H-M   'P 1'
#
loop_
_entity.id
_entity.type
_entity.pdbx_description
1 polymer ?
#
loop_
_entity_poly.entity_id
_entity_poly.type
_entity_poly.pdbx_seq_one_letter_code
_entity_poly.pdbx_strand_id
1 'polypeptide(L)'
;MNEIFDKLLIRFLFTVFICLGLLFYKYAHVLFYPSQKKQILKKIYPSENYVDTLHVFSRLIGIALIFSTLEFNEYIGFVRSVLDFFILGTSGIVLYLVSLYIMDNIVFYNFEYKDEVLKKKNASYGIVSFSQSICMAFLVRNIFQESEHSLIILFILWLFALVLFGFSTKLFAYVSKLSFNSLMIQKNIGLAFSYSGFLFGNALIIMAAFHHEHHDIVSYCIQVVLKTLLGALIFPVFRAGVIQVFQIQEGPTEGKSTDTPHLGYGIYEGSVFLMVGLLTSIIIGQIHFGTIYPFF
;
A
#
# COMPACT_ATOMS: atom_id res chain seq x y z
N MET A 1 -14.64 20.61 34.62
CA MET A 1 -15.74 19.69 34.24
C MET A 1 -16.04 19.77 32.75
N ASN A 2 -16.15 20.97 32.17
CA ASN A 2 -16.31 21.15 30.71
C ASN A 2 -15.17 20.54 29.88
N GLU A 3 -13.89 20.77 30.22
CA GLU A 3 -12.78 20.18 29.44
C GLU A 3 -12.77 18.65 29.40
N ILE A 4 -13.17 17.98 30.48
CA ILE A 4 -13.25 16.51 30.53
C ILE A 4 -14.42 16.03 29.66
N PHE A 5 -15.53 16.74 29.69
CA PHE A 5 -16.71 16.46 28.89
C PHE A 5 -16.43 16.68 27.39
N ASP A 6 -15.75 17.76 27.04
CA ASP A 6 -15.37 18.08 25.66
C ASP A 6 -14.41 17.02 25.09
N LYS A 7 -13.40 16.61 25.86
CA LYS A 7 -12.47 15.53 25.46
C LYS A 7 -13.19 14.18 25.28
N LEU A 8 -14.17 13.87 26.12
CA LEU A 8 -14.98 12.65 26.00
C LEU A 8 -15.88 12.70 24.76
N LEU A 9 -16.53 13.84 24.53
CA LEU A 9 -17.40 14.08 23.39
C LEU A 9 -16.63 13.99 22.07
N ILE A 10 -15.41 14.55 22.02
CA ILE A 10 -14.51 14.43 20.87
C ILE A 10 -14.21 12.96 20.59
N ARG A 11 -13.73 12.18 21.58
CA ARG A 11 -13.44 10.74 21.40
C ARG A 11 -14.65 9.93 20.92
N PHE A 12 -15.83 10.27 21.43
CA PHE A 12 -17.07 9.66 20.97
C PHE A 12 -17.35 9.98 19.50
N LEU A 13 -17.25 11.25 19.09
CA LEU A 13 -17.40 11.66 17.68
C LEU A 13 -16.40 10.96 16.76
N PHE A 14 -15.13 10.85 17.16
CA PHE A 14 -14.12 10.09 16.42
C PHE A 14 -14.52 8.64 16.21
N THR A 15 -14.98 7.99 17.28
CA THR A 15 -15.41 6.59 17.24
C THR A 15 -16.58 6.42 16.27
N VAL A 16 -17.59 7.30 16.36
CA VAL A 16 -18.73 7.30 15.44
C VAL A 16 -18.27 7.51 13.99
N PHE A 17 -17.36 8.45 13.74
CA PHE A 17 -16.88 8.72 12.38
C PHE A 17 -16.07 7.56 11.79
N ILE A 18 -15.22 6.92 12.59
CA ILE A 18 -14.50 5.70 12.17
C ILE A 18 -15.52 4.61 11.81
N CYS A 19 -16.53 4.38 12.66
CA CYS A 19 -17.61 3.43 12.36
C CYS A 19 -18.35 3.79 11.06
N LEU A 20 -18.65 5.07 10.83
CA LEU A 20 -19.27 5.55 9.59
C LEU A 20 -18.34 5.34 8.39
N GLY A 21 -17.03 5.52 8.51
CA GLY A 21 -16.06 5.24 7.46
C GLY A 21 -16.03 3.76 7.07
N LEU A 22 -16.10 2.86 8.06
CA LEU A 22 -16.21 1.41 7.82
C LEU A 22 -17.54 1.05 7.12
N LEU A 23 -18.64 1.70 7.51
CA LEU A 23 -19.94 1.55 6.82
C LEU A 23 -19.89 2.10 5.39
N PHE A 24 -19.28 3.27 5.19
CA PHE A 24 -19.11 3.88 3.88
C PHE A 24 -18.37 2.95 2.92
N TYR A 25 -17.29 2.31 3.38
CA TYR A 25 -16.59 1.31 2.59
C TYR A 25 -17.47 0.14 2.18
N LYS A 26 -18.35 -0.35 3.07
CA LYS A 26 -19.30 -1.42 2.72
C LYS A 26 -20.15 -1.05 1.50
N TYR A 27 -20.59 0.21 1.39
CA TYR A 27 -21.32 0.70 0.23
C TYR A 27 -20.40 0.97 -0.97
N ALA A 28 -19.23 1.56 -0.75
CA ALA A 28 -18.26 1.83 -1.81
C ALA A 28 -17.77 0.55 -2.50
N HIS A 29 -17.60 -0.55 -1.76
CA HIS A 29 -17.26 -1.85 -2.34
C HIS A 29 -18.31 -2.33 -3.35
N VAL A 30 -19.61 -2.10 -3.07
CA VAL A 30 -20.69 -2.46 -4.00
C VAL A 30 -20.61 -1.61 -5.28
N LEU A 31 -20.14 -0.36 -5.19
CA LEU A 31 -19.92 0.52 -6.33
C LEU A 31 -18.75 0.06 -7.21
N PHE A 32 -17.60 -0.25 -6.61
CA PHE A 32 -16.41 -0.69 -7.35
C PHE A 32 -16.55 -2.10 -7.94
N TYR A 33 -17.36 -2.96 -7.32
CA TYR A 33 -17.62 -4.32 -7.80
C TYR A 33 -19.13 -4.57 -8.01
N PRO A 34 -19.74 -3.98 -9.06
CA PRO A 34 -21.19 -3.97 -9.27
C PRO A 34 -21.79 -5.36 -9.50
N SER A 35 -20.99 -6.32 -9.97
CA SER A 35 -21.38 -7.73 -10.12
C SER A 35 -21.80 -8.42 -8.80
N GLN A 36 -21.69 -7.74 -7.66
CA GLN A 36 -21.80 -8.30 -6.31
C GLN A 36 -22.85 -7.63 -5.42
N LYS A 37 -23.83 -6.89 -5.98
CA LYS A 37 -24.92 -6.27 -5.21
C LYS A 37 -25.58 -7.21 -4.18
N LYS A 38 -25.54 -8.53 -4.39
CA LYS A 38 -26.15 -9.54 -3.52
C LYS A 38 -25.25 -10.11 -2.40
N GLN A 39 -23.93 -9.89 -2.36
CA GLN A 39 -23.04 -10.66 -1.45
C GLN A 39 -22.58 -9.87 -0.21
N ILE A 40 -22.13 -8.61 -0.35
CA ILE A 40 -21.64 -7.80 0.78
C ILE A 40 -22.76 -7.13 1.58
N LEU A 41 -23.94 -6.96 0.96
CA LEU A 41 -25.16 -6.63 1.68
C LEU A 41 -25.73 -7.83 2.46
N LYS A 42 -25.30 -9.06 2.13
CA LYS A 42 -25.60 -10.27 2.92
C LYS A 42 -24.53 -10.49 4.00
N LYS A 43 -24.77 -11.48 4.87
CA LYS A 43 -23.78 -11.93 5.86
C LYS A 43 -22.54 -12.48 5.15
N ILE A 44 -21.36 -12.00 5.54
CA ILE A 44 -20.07 -12.60 5.14
C ILE A 44 -19.90 -13.87 5.96
N TYR A 45 -19.56 -14.99 5.31
CA TYR A 45 -19.26 -16.26 5.97
C TYR A 45 -17.75 -16.56 5.82
N PRO A 46 -16.92 -16.22 6.83
CA PRO A 46 -15.47 -16.39 6.73
C PRO A 46 -15.03 -17.82 6.44
N SER A 47 -15.79 -18.81 6.95
CA SER A 47 -15.56 -20.23 6.72
C SER A 47 -15.82 -20.66 5.27
N GLU A 48 -16.67 -19.96 4.53
CA GLU A 48 -17.00 -20.32 3.15
C GLU A 48 -16.00 -19.74 2.15
N ASN A 49 -15.58 -18.47 2.36
CA ASN A 49 -14.61 -17.81 1.49
C ASN A 49 -13.61 -16.97 2.28
N TYR A 50 -12.49 -17.59 2.64
CA TYR A 50 -11.39 -16.94 3.34
C TYR A 50 -10.67 -15.91 2.47
N VAL A 51 -10.66 -16.05 1.14
CA VAL A 51 -10.00 -15.10 0.21
C VAL A 51 -10.78 -13.80 0.14
N ASP A 52 -12.12 -13.89 0.03
CA ASP A 52 -13.01 -12.73 0.10
C ASP A 52 -12.89 -12.02 1.44
N THR A 53 -12.87 -12.79 2.53
CA THR A 53 -12.66 -12.25 3.89
C THR A 53 -11.33 -11.51 3.98
N LEU A 54 -10.23 -12.12 3.54
CA LEU A 54 -8.90 -11.49 3.56
C LEU A 54 -8.88 -10.19 2.75
N HIS A 55 -9.51 -10.17 1.57
CA HIS A 55 -9.61 -9.01 0.69
C HIS A 55 -10.43 -7.85 1.28
N VAL A 56 -11.55 -8.15 1.94
CA VAL A 56 -12.38 -7.13 2.61
C VAL A 56 -11.67 -6.57 3.83
N PHE A 57 -11.15 -7.45 4.70
CA PHE A 57 -10.49 -7.02 5.93
C PHE A 57 -9.18 -6.27 5.68
N SER A 58 -8.42 -6.57 4.61
CA SER A 58 -7.23 -5.80 4.26
C SER A 58 -7.54 -4.32 4.01
N ARG A 59 -8.67 -4.05 3.37
CA ARG A 59 -9.11 -2.68 3.04
C ARG A 59 -9.68 -1.97 4.27
N LEU A 60 -10.35 -2.69 5.16
CA LEU A 60 -10.77 -2.15 6.46
C LEU A 60 -9.57 -1.77 7.33
N ILE A 61 -8.52 -2.61 7.36
CA ILE A 61 -7.26 -2.29 8.04
C ILE A 61 -6.63 -1.05 7.40
N GLY A 62 -6.64 -0.95 6.07
CA GLY A 62 -6.13 0.24 5.38
C GLY A 62 -6.88 1.52 5.76
N ILE A 63 -8.22 1.49 5.85
CA ILE A 63 -9.02 2.61 6.33
C ILE A 63 -8.63 3.00 7.76
N ALA A 64 -8.44 2.01 8.65
CA ALA A 64 -7.97 2.27 10.01
C ALA A 64 -6.58 2.92 10.04
N LEU A 65 -5.67 2.53 9.13
CA LEU A 65 -4.35 3.17 8.98
C LEU A 65 -4.46 4.62 8.50
N ILE A 66 -5.39 4.95 7.61
CA ILE A 66 -5.65 6.35 7.22
C ILE A 66 -6.14 7.16 8.40
N PHE A 67 -7.09 6.63 9.18
CA PHE A 67 -7.57 7.31 10.38
C PHE A 67 -6.46 7.57 11.41
N SER A 68 -5.41 6.75 11.45
CA SER A 68 -4.31 6.91 12.39
C SER A 68 -3.46 8.16 12.20
N THR A 69 -3.58 8.88 11.07
CA THR A 69 -2.85 10.14 10.84
C THR A 69 -3.64 11.39 11.19
N LEU A 70 -4.93 11.26 11.46
CA LEU A 70 -5.80 12.42 11.64
C LEU A 70 -5.75 12.87 13.10
N GLU A 71 -5.30 14.10 13.29
CA GLU A 71 -5.18 14.72 14.61
C GLU A 71 -6.32 15.71 14.87
N PHE A 72 -6.75 15.79 16.13
CA PHE A 72 -7.70 16.80 16.57
C PHE A 72 -6.96 17.97 17.20
N ASN A 73 -6.94 19.11 16.50
CA ASN A 73 -6.32 20.31 17.02
C ASN A 73 -7.35 21.16 17.77
N GLU A 74 -7.45 21.02 19.10
CA GLU A 74 -8.41 21.76 19.93
C GLU A 74 -8.18 23.29 19.89
N TYR A 75 -6.96 23.74 19.59
CA TYR A 75 -6.58 25.16 19.62
C TYR A 75 -7.23 26.01 18.53
N ILE A 76 -7.61 25.39 17.40
CA ILE A 76 -8.22 26.07 16.24
C ILE A 76 -9.74 26.30 16.46
N GLY A 77 -10.30 25.69 17.51
CA GLY A 77 -11.71 25.77 17.88
C GLY A 77 -12.51 24.53 17.46
N PHE A 78 -13.32 24.01 18.39
CA PHE A 78 -14.02 22.72 18.28
C PHE A 78 -14.71 22.47 16.93
N VAL A 79 -15.54 23.42 16.46
CA VAL A 79 -16.31 23.26 15.22
C VAL A 79 -15.40 23.15 14.00
N ARG A 80 -14.32 23.94 13.97
CA ARG A 80 -13.36 23.92 12.86
C ARG A 80 -12.57 22.62 12.85
N SER A 81 -12.12 22.16 14.01
CA SER A 81 -11.41 20.90 14.16
C SER A 81 -12.26 19.69 13.75
N VAL A 82 -13.58 19.71 14.05
CA VAL A 82 -14.52 18.68 13.59
C VAL A 82 -14.70 18.71 12.07
N LEU A 83 -14.83 19.90 11.48
CA LEU A 83 -14.95 20.05 10.03
C LEU A 83 -13.68 19.60 9.30
N ASP A 84 -12.50 20.04 9.76
CA ASP A 84 -11.21 19.69 9.18
C ASP A 84 -10.98 18.16 9.25
N PHE A 85 -11.30 17.55 10.39
CA PHE A 85 -11.26 16.10 10.56
C PHE A 85 -12.18 15.39 9.57
N PHE A 86 -13.41 15.88 9.39
CA PHE A 86 -14.38 15.27 8.49
C PHE A 86 -13.96 15.38 7.02
N ILE A 87 -13.45 16.56 6.61
CA ILE A 87 -12.98 16.82 5.25
C ILE A 87 -11.76 15.97 4.94
N LEU A 88 -10.74 16.00 5.81
CA LEU A 88 -9.49 15.25 5.63
C LEU A 88 -9.70 13.74 5.74
N GLY A 89 -10.55 13.28 6.67
CA GLY A 89 -10.84 11.86 6.80
C GLY A 89 -11.64 11.31 5.61
N THR A 90 -12.62 12.08 5.12
CA THR A 90 -13.37 11.68 3.92
C THR A 90 -12.47 11.69 2.69
N SER A 91 -11.65 12.72 2.49
CA SER A 91 -10.71 12.77 1.37
C SER A 91 -9.72 11.61 1.43
N GLY A 92 -9.20 11.27 2.61
CA GLY A 92 -8.27 10.16 2.78
C GLY A 92 -8.87 8.81 2.43
N ILE A 93 -10.09 8.53 2.86
CA ILE A 93 -10.82 7.32 2.46
C ILE A 93 -11.03 7.29 0.94
N VAL A 94 -11.49 8.39 0.34
CA VAL A 94 -11.73 8.46 -1.11
C VAL A 94 -10.45 8.21 -1.89
N LEU A 95 -9.36 8.91 -1.56
CA LEU A 95 -8.06 8.74 -2.21
C LEU A 95 -7.54 7.31 -2.05
N TYR A 96 -7.65 6.73 -0.85
CA TYR A 96 -7.27 5.34 -0.61
C TYR A 96 -8.06 4.35 -1.48
N LEU A 97 -9.39 4.48 -1.55
CA LEU A 97 -10.22 3.57 -2.34
C LEU A 97 -10.01 3.73 -3.85
N VAL A 98 -9.83 4.96 -4.33
CA VAL A 98 -9.48 5.21 -5.74
C VAL A 98 -8.10 4.63 -6.05
N SER A 99 -7.14 4.75 -5.13
CA SER A 99 -5.82 4.16 -5.27
C SER A 99 -5.87 2.64 -5.42
N LEU A 100 -6.66 1.99 -4.57
CA LEU A 100 -6.89 0.54 -4.64
C LEU A 100 -7.47 0.13 -5.97
N TYR A 101 -8.51 0.84 -6.43
CA TYR A 101 -9.16 0.56 -7.71
C TYR A 101 -8.18 0.65 -8.89
N ILE A 102 -7.36 1.72 -8.93
CA ILE A 102 -6.37 1.91 -10.00
C ILE A 102 -5.30 0.82 -9.92
N MET A 103 -4.76 0.55 -8.73
CA MET A 103 -3.68 -0.43 -8.56
C MET A 103 -4.14 -1.87 -8.81
N ASP A 104 -5.38 -2.23 -8.44
CA ASP A 104 -5.94 -3.54 -8.74
C ASP A 104 -6.01 -3.75 -10.27
N ASN A 105 -6.40 -2.73 -11.03
CA ASN A 105 -6.41 -2.80 -12.50
C ASN A 105 -4.99 -2.90 -13.10
N ILE A 106 -3.98 -2.31 -12.46
CA ILE A 106 -2.58 -2.38 -12.92
C ILE A 106 -1.97 -3.75 -12.62
N VAL A 107 -2.11 -4.25 -11.39
CA VAL A 107 -1.47 -5.48 -10.89
C VAL A 107 -2.23 -6.71 -11.40
N PHE A 108 -3.55 -6.69 -11.33
CA PHE A 108 -4.42 -7.82 -11.70
C PHE A 108 -5.07 -7.65 -13.07
N TYR A 109 -4.43 -6.95 -14.01
CA TYR A 109 -4.98 -6.68 -15.34
C TYR A 109 -5.58 -7.91 -16.06
N ASN A 110 -4.97 -9.09 -15.90
CA ASN A 110 -5.43 -10.35 -16.51
C ASN A 110 -6.41 -11.17 -15.63
N PHE A 111 -6.75 -10.68 -14.44
CA PHE A 111 -7.42 -11.45 -13.40
C PHE A 111 -8.65 -10.71 -12.88
N GLU A 112 -9.83 -11.23 -13.19
CA GLU A 112 -11.07 -10.69 -12.65
C GLU A 112 -11.31 -11.18 -11.22
N TYR A 113 -11.61 -10.24 -10.32
CA TYR A 113 -11.95 -10.53 -8.92
C TYR A 113 -13.06 -11.58 -8.79
N LYS A 114 -14.11 -11.50 -9.63
CA LYS A 114 -15.25 -12.43 -9.57
C LYS A 114 -14.82 -13.88 -9.79
N ASP A 115 -13.87 -14.08 -10.70
CA ASP A 115 -13.42 -15.41 -11.05
C ASP A 115 -12.37 -15.92 -10.06
N GLU A 116 -11.41 -15.09 -9.68
CA GLU A 116 -10.33 -15.51 -8.78
C GLU A 116 -10.78 -15.64 -7.32
N VAL A 117 -11.55 -14.69 -6.80
CA VAL A 117 -11.93 -14.66 -5.38
C VAL A 117 -13.20 -15.45 -5.11
N LEU A 118 -14.26 -15.25 -5.89
CA LEU A 118 -15.57 -15.85 -5.59
C LEU A 118 -15.67 -17.30 -6.10
N LYS A 119 -15.24 -17.57 -7.33
CA LYS A 119 -15.33 -18.91 -7.92
C LYS A 119 -14.14 -19.78 -7.52
N LYS A 120 -12.92 -19.31 -7.77
CA LYS A 120 -11.70 -20.11 -7.64
C LYS A 120 -11.11 -20.11 -6.23
N LYS A 121 -11.49 -19.17 -5.36
CA LYS A 121 -10.92 -18.97 -4.01
C LYS A 121 -9.39 -18.99 -4.04
N ASN A 122 -8.81 -18.20 -4.94
CA ASN A 122 -7.37 -18.15 -5.16
C ASN A 122 -6.65 -17.45 -3.99
N ALA A 123 -5.95 -18.24 -3.17
CA ALA A 123 -5.21 -17.72 -2.00
C ALA A 123 -4.12 -16.72 -2.39
N SER A 124 -3.43 -16.95 -3.52
CA SER A 124 -2.36 -16.06 -4.00
C SER A 124 -2.88 -14.67 -4.34
N TYR A 125 -4.02 -14.60 -5.00
CA TYR A 125 -4.72 -13.34 -5.28
C TYR A 125 -5.05 -12.61 -3.97
N GLY A 126 -5.60 -13.33 -3.00
CA GLY A 126 -5.96 -12.77 -1.69
C GLY A 126 -4.76 -12.18 -0.94
N ILE A 127 -3.63 -12.90 -0.89
CA ILE A 127 -2.41 -12.45 -0.22
C ILE A 127 -1.82 -11.22 -0.93
N VAL A 128 -1.74 -11.23 -2.26
CA VAL A 128 -1.23 -10.06 -3.00
C VAL A 128 -2.15 -8.85 -2.83
N SER A 129 -3.47 -9.04 -2.93
CA SER A 129 -4.44 -7.95 -2.72
C SER A 129 -4.38 -7.42 -1.28
N PHE A 130 -4.15 -8.29 -0.31
CA PHE A 130 -3.93 -7.89 1.08
C PHE A 130 -2.71 -6.99 1.20
N SER A 131 -1.55 -7.45 0.74
CA SER A 131 -0.29 -6.70 0.83
C SER A 131 -0.37 -5.36 0.10
N GLN A 132 -0.96 -5.36 -1.10
CA GLN A 132 -1.20 -4.14 -1.86
C GLN A 132 -2.10 -3.16 -1.10
N SER A 133 -3.17 -3.65 -0.45
CA SER A 133 -4.07 -2.79 0.32
C SER A 133 -3.38 -2.11 1.48
N ILE A 134 -2.47 -2.82 2.16
CA ILE A 134 -1.69 -2.26 3.26
C ILE A 134 -0.63 -1.28 2.74
N CYS A 135 0.07 -1.60 1.65
CA CYS A 135 1.04 -0.70 1.02
C CYS A 135 0.41 0.63 0.60
N MET A 136 -0.76 0.59 -0.06
CA MET A 136 -1.47 1.80 -0.46
C MET A 136 -1.93 2.62 0.75
N ALA A 137 -2.33 1.96 1.83
CA ALA A 137 -2.73 2.65 3.05
C ALA A 137 -1.54 3.40 3.66
N PHE A 138 -0.37 2.76 3.75
CA PHE A 138 0.87 3.40 4.21
C PHE A 138 1.31 4.57 3.33
N LEU A 139 1.26 4.41 2.00
CA LEU A 139 1.61 5.48 1.06
C LEU A 139 0.68 6.69 1.20
N VAL A 140 -0.64 6.48 1.21
CA VAL A 140 -1.60 7.57 1.39
C VAL A 140 -1.42 8.22 2.75
N ARG A 141 -1.23 7.44 3.82
CA ARG A 141 -0.89 7.95 5.16
C ARG A 141 0.34 8.85 5.13
N ASN A 142 1.43 8.42 4.49
CA ASN A 142 2.66 9.20 4.40
C ASN A 142 2.41 10.53 3.69
N ILE A 143 1.70 10.50 2.56
CA ILE A 143 1.36 11.70 1.78
C ILE A 143 0.47 12.67 2.56
N PHE A 144 -0.42 12.16 3.42
CA PHE A 144 -1.20 12.99 4.33
C PHE A 144 -0.31 13.82 5.27
N GLN A 145 0.70 13.17 5.85
CA GLN A 145 1.65 13.83 6.75
C GLN A 145 2.46 14.89 6.03
N GLU A 146 2.94 14.59 4.82
CA GLU A 146 3.73 15.53 4.03
C GLU A 146 2.87 16.68 3.44
N SER A 147 1.55 16.52 3.30
CA SER A 147 0.69 17.55 2.67
C SER A 147 0.33 18.77 3.55
N GLU A 148 0.74 18.79 4.82
CA GLU A 148 0.51 19.89 5.78
C GLU A 148 -0.95 20.42 5.78
N HIS A 149 -1.93 19.52 5.72
CA HIS A 149 -3.39 19.82 5.65
C HIS A 149 -3.88 20.50 4.36
N SER A 150 -3.02 20.76 3.36
CA SER A 150 -3.42 21.30 2.07
C SER A 150 -3.98 20.22 1.14
N LEU A 151 -5.27 20.30 0.81
CA LEU A 151 -5.94 19.35 -0.09
C LEU A 151 -5.36 19.35 -1.52
N ILE A 152 -4.89 20.51 -2.00
CA ILE A 152 -4.32 20.63 -3.35
C ILE A 152 -2.98 19.90 -3.41
N ILE A 153 -2.11 20.13 -2.42
CA ILE A 153 -0.82 19.45 -2.30
C ILE A 153 -1.03 17.95 -2.11
N LEU A 154 -1.94 17.58 -1.21
CA LEU A 154 -2.34 16.19 -0.98
C LEU A 154 -2.70 15.48 -2.29
N PHE A 155 -3.54 16.10 -3.14
CA PHE A 155 -3.96 15.51 -4.40
C PHE A 155 -2.81 15.37 -5.41
N ILE A 156 -1.94 16.37 -5.52
CA ILE A 156 -0.77 16.33 -6.41
C ILE A 156 0.19 15.22 -5.99
N LEU A 157 0.56 15.18 -4.70
CA LEU A 157 1.48 14.18 -4.16
C LEU A 157 0.87 12.77 -4.20
N TRP A 158 -0.44 12.66 -3.98
CA TRP A 158 -1.18 11.42 -4.12
C TRP A 158 -1.08 10.83 -5.53
N LEU A 159 -1.40 11.64 -6.55
CA LEU A 159 -1.31 11.21 -7.95
C LEU A 159 0.13 10.82 -8.29
N PHE A 160 1.09 11.60 -7.81
CA PHE A 160 2.51 11.35 -8.03
C PHE A 160 2.98 10.02 -7.43
N ALA A 161 2.64 9.75 -6.17
CA ALA A 161 2.97 8.49 -5.51
C ALA A 161 2.27 7.29 -6.18
N LEU A 162 1.03 7.46 -6.65
CA LEU A 162 0.30 6.44 -7.39
C LEU A 162 1.03 6.04 -8.68
N VAL A 163 1.56 7.02 -9.42
CA VAL A 163 2.35 6.78 -10.64
C VAL A 163 3.65 6.05 -10.32
N LEU A 164 4.40 6.51 -9.31
CA LEU A 164 5.66 5.88 -8.89
C LEU A 164 5.43 4.43 -8.42
N PHE A 165 4.44 4.20 -7.57
CA PHE A 165 4.12 2.86 -7.08
C PHE A 165 3.61 1.98 -8.22
N GLY A 166 2.72 2.49 -9.07
CA GLY A 166 2.22 1.80 -10.28
C GLY A 166 3.35 1.31 -11.18
N PHE A 167 4.32 2.17 -11.50
CA PHE A 167 5.50 1.79 -12.28
C PHE A 167 6.36 0.75 -11.55
N SER A 168 6.58 0.93 -10.24
CA SER A 168 7.40 -0.01 -9.44
C SER A 168 6.84 -1.44 -9.47
N THR A 169 5.52 -1.63 -9.48
CA THR A 169 4.90 -2.96 -9.54
C THR A 169 5.24 -3.74 -10.82
N LYS A 170 5.51 -3.04 -11.93
CA LYS A 170 5.91 -3.65 -13.21
C LYS A 170 7.37 -4.09 -13.21
N LEU A 171 8.20 -3.53 -12.33
CA LEU A 171 9.61 -3.91 -12.21
C LEU A 171 9.79 -5.34 -11.69
N PHE A 172 8.77 -5.93 -11.05
CA PHE A 172 8.84 -7.30 -10.56
C PHE A 172 9.25 -8.31 -11.64
N ALA A 173 8.74 -8.16 -12.86
CA ALA A 173 9.05 -9.07 -13.98
C ALA A 173 10.54 -9.05 -14.40
N TYR A 174 11.27 -7.99 -14.05
CA TYR A 174 12.70 -7.85 -14.35
C TYR A 174 13.58 -8.28 -13.16
N VAL A 175 13.05 -8.22 -11.94
CA VAL A 175 13.82 -8.51 -10.71
C VAL A 175 13.65 -9.96 -10.29
N SER A 176 12.45 -10.53 -10.43
CA SER A 176 12.13 -11.89 -10.00
C SER A 176 12.23 -12.90 -11.14
N LYS A 177 12.62 -14.14 -10.79
CA LYS A 177 12.56 -15.29 -11.70
C LYS A 177 11.16 -15.90 -11.81
N LEU A 178 10.25 -15.53 -10.91
CA LEU A 178 8.89 -16.07 -10.86
C LEU A 178 8.00 -15.37 -11.90
N SER A 179 7.38 -16.16 -12.76
CA SER A 179 6.40 -15.63 -13.73
C SER A 179 5.06 -15.34 -13.04
N PHE A 180 4.74 -14.06 -12.88
CA PHE A 180 3.54 -13.62 -12.16
C PHE A 180 2.25 -14.23 -12.72
N ASN A 181 1.98 -14.08 -14.02
CA ASN A 181 0.71 -14.54 -14.61
C ASN A 181 0.54 -16.07 -14.53
N SER A 182 1.58 -16.84 -14.86
CA SER A 182 1.51 -18.31 -14.86
C SER A 182 1.27 -18.86 -13.45
N LEU A 183 2.07 -18.41 -12.48
CA LEU A 183 2.01 -18.88 -11.10
C LEU A 183 0.75 -18.38 -10.36
N MET A 184 0.19 -17.24 -10.76
CA MET A 184 -1.08 -16.75 -10.22
C MET A 184 -2.26 -17.64 -10.65
N ILE A 185 -2.29 -18.11 -11.91
CA ILE A 185 -3.30 -19.08 -12.40
C ILE A 185 -3.19 -20.40 -11.63
N GLN A 186 -1.96 -20.83 -11.33
CA GLN A 186 -1.68 -22.04 -10.55
C GLN A 186 -1.99 -21.89 -9.04
N LYS A 187 -2.42 -20.70 -8.58
CA LYS A 187 -2.69 -20.39 -7.16
C LYS A 187 -1.47 -20.62 -6.26
N ASN A 188 -0.27 -20.36 -6.79
CA ASN A 188 0.98 -20.62 -6.10
C ASN A 188 1.21 -19.60 -4.98
N ILE A 189 1.26 -20.04 -3.73
CA ILE A 189 1.41 -19.17 -2.56
C ILE A 189 2.82 -18.58 -2.48
N GLY A 190 3.84 -19.28 -3.00
CA GLY A 190 5.21 -18.79 -3.07
C GLY A 190 5.33 -17.50 -3.90
N LEU A 191 4.67 -17.44 -5.06
CA LEU A 191 4.56 -16.20 -5.83
C LEU A 191 3.99 -15.07 -4.97
N ALA A 192 2.93 -15.35 -4.23
CA ALA A 192 2.24 -14.33 -3.43
C ALA A 192 3.13 -13.76 -2.32
N PHE A 193 3.94 -14.59 -1.65
CA PHE A 193 4.93 -14.13 -0.68
C PHE A 193 6.05 -13.30 -1.33
N SER A 194 6.60 -13.78 -2.45
CA SER A 194 7.64 -13.05 -3.18
C SER A 194 7.15 -11.66 -3.61
N TYR A 195 6.00 -11.63 -4.27
CA TYR A 195 5.39 -10.38 -4.74
C TYR A 195 5.00 -9.47 -3.59
N SER A 196 4.50 -10.00 -2.47
CA SER A 196 4.17 -9.20 -1.28
C SER A 196 5.40 -8.51 -0.70
N GLY A 197 6.50 -9.23 -0.54
CA GLY A 197 7.76 -8.65 -0.07
C GLY A 197 8.30 -7.57 -1.01
N PHE A 198 8.14 -7.78 -2.32
CA PHE A 198 8.44 -6.78 -3.34
C PHE A 198 7.58 -5.52 -3.21
N LEU A 199 6.25 -5.66 -3.06
CA LEU A 199 5.33 -4.54 -2.89
C LEU A 199 5.69 -3.70 -1.64
N PHE A 200 5.89 -4.36 -0.50
CA PHE A 200 6.27 -3.68 0.74
C PHE A 200 7.64 -3.00 0.62
N GLY A 201 8.63 -3.66 0.03
CA GLY A 201 9.95 -3.08 -0.20
C GLY A 201 9.89 -1.81 -1.06
N ASN A 202 9.14 -1.82 -2.16
CA ASN A 202 8.96 -0.63 -3.00
C ASN A 202 8.16 0.47 -2.29
N ALA A 203 7.12 0.11 -1.53
CA ALA A 203 6.37 1.09 -0.75
C ALA A 203 7.27 1.80 0.26
N LEU A 204 8.16 1.08 0.96
CA LEU A 204 9.12 1.66 1.90
C LEU A 204 10.09 2.63 1.23
N ILE A 205 10.64 2.26 0.06
CA ILE A 205 11.54 3.13 -0.71
C ILE A 205 10.83 4.42 -1.12
N ILE A 206 9.61 4.30 -1.64
CA ILE A 206 8.83 5.47 -2.07
C ILE A 206 8.50 6.34 -0.86
N MET A 207 8.02 5.78 0.25
CA MET A 207 7.75 6.57 1.47
C MET A 207 8.99 7.32 1.96
N ALA A 208 10.16 6.67 2.00
CA ALA A 208 11.41 7.33 2.38
C ALA A 208 11.83 8.42 1.39
N ALA A 209 11.49 8.30 0.10
CA ALA A 209 11.74 9.35 -0.88
C ALA A 209 10.89 10.60 -0.61
N PHE A 210 9.67 10.46 -0.10
CA PHE A 210 8.81 11.57 0.29
C PHE A 210 9.24 12.23 1.61
N HIS A 211 9.94 11.53 2.51
CA HIS A 211 10.27 12.06 3.84
C HIS A 211 11.37 13.15 3.81
N HIS A 212 10.98 14.40 3.59
CA HIS A 212 11.80 15.60 3.69
C HIS A 212 10.94 16.86 3.57
N GLU A 213 11.42 17.97 4.11
CA GLU A 213 10.74 19.26 4.05
C GLU A 213 10.57 19.73 2.60
N HIS A 214 9.42 20.35 2.31
CA HIS A 214 9.13 20.97 1.02
C HIS A 214 8.80 22.46 1.18
N HIS A 215 9.37 23.28 0.31
CA HIS A 215 9.05 24.71 0.20
C HIS A 215 8.40 25.00 -1.16
N ASP A 216 8.96 24.41 -2.21
CA ASP A 216 8.40 24.42 -3.56
C ASP A 216 8.04 22.99 -3.99
N ILE A 217 6.80 22.82 -4.44
CA ILE A 217 6.22 21.51 -4.81
C ILE A 217 6.94 20.94 -6.03
N VAL A 218 7.38 21.78 -6.97
CA VAL A 218 8.05 21.32 -8.20
C VAL A 218 9.43 20.75 -7.83
N SER A 219 10.24 21.51 -7.08
CA SER A 219 11.52 21.05 -6.56
C SER A 219 11.37 19.78 -5.71
N TYR A 220 10.35 19.72 -4.86
CA TYR A 220 10.06 18.53 -4.05
C TYR A 220 9.77 17.29 -4.90
N CYS A 221 8.88 17.39 -5.89
CA CYS A 221 8.61 16.28 -6.80
C CYS A 221 9.86 15.81 -7.55
N ILE A 222 10.72 16.73 -8.01
CA ILE A 222 12.00 16.39 -8.64
C ILE A 222 12.90 15.60 -7.68
N GLN A 223 13.03 16.06 -6.43
CA GLN A 223 13.82 15.37 -5.42
C GLN A 223 13.27 13.97 -5.12
N VAL A 224 11.95 13.81 -5.04
CA VAL A 224 11.31 12.50 -4.87
C VAL A 224 11.65 11.56 -6.04
N VAL A 225 11.64 12.03 -7.30
CA VAL A 225 12.08 11.20 -8.45
C VAL A 225 13.53 10.79 -8.29
N LEU A 226 14.43 11.75 -8.01
CA LEU A 226 15.86 11.49 -7.89
C LEU A 226 16.16 10.48 -6.78
N LYS A 227 15.51 10.63 -5.61
CA LYS A 227 15.58 9.69 -4.50
C LYS A 227 15.06 8.31 -4.88
N THR A 228 13.93 8.24 -5.57
CA THR A 228 13.34 6.96 -6.03
C THR A 228 14.25 6.26 -7.04
N LEU A 229 14.81 7.00 -8.00
CA LEU A 229 15.77 6.48 -8.99
C LEU A 229 17.07 6.00 -8.33
N LEU A 230 17.59 6.76 -7.36
CA LEU A 230 18.72 6.33 -6.55
C LEU A 230 18.40 5.02 -5.82
N GLY A 231 17.19 4.87 -5.30
CA GLY A 231 16.75 3.61 -4.72
C GLY A 231 16.66 2.44 -5.67
N ALA A 232 16.17 2.67 -6.89
CA ALA A 232 16.19 1.66 -7.93
C ALA A 232 17.63 1.21 -8.28
N LEU A 233 18.63 2.10 -8.16
CA LEU A 233 20.04 1.78 -8.37
C LEU A 233 20.68 1.05 -7.17
N ILE A 234 20.37 1.45 -5.94
CA ILE A 234 20.93 0.86 -4.71
C ILE A 234 20.32 -0.52 -4.42
N PHE A 235 19.05 -0.72 -4.73
CA PHE A 235 18.33 -1.98 -4.50
C PHE A 235 19.06 -3.24 -5.03
N PRO A 236 19.48 -3.31 -6.32
CA PRO A 236 20.22 -4.47 -6.82
C PRO A 236 21.58 -4.66 -6.14
N VAL A 237 22.25 -3.58 -5.71
CA VAL A 237 23.53 -3.65 -5.00
C VAL A 237 23.35 -4.35 -3.64
N PHE A 238 22.37 -3.92 -2.85
CA PHE A 238 22.08 -4.59 -1.57
C PHE A 238 21.62 -6.03 -1.77
N ARG A 239 20.79 -6.30 -2.77
CA ARG A 239 20.37 -7.68 -3.09
C ARG A 239 21.58 -8.56 -3.41
N ALA A 240 22.50 -8.10 -4.26
CA ALA A 240 23.73 -8.82 -4.58
C ALA A 240 24.59 -9.05 -3.34
N GLY A 241 24.72 -8.02 -2.49
CA GLY A 241 25.44 -8.12 -1.22
C GLY A 241 24.86 -9.17 -0.28
N VAL A 242 23.54 -9.22 -0.11
CA VAL A 242 22.86 -10.23 0.73
C VAL A 242 23.08 -11.63 0.18
N ILE A 243 22.89 -11.83 -1.12
CA ILE A 243 23.11 -13.14 -1.77
C ILE A 243 24.56 -13.61 -1.59
N GLN A 244 25.53 -12.69 -1.74
CA GLN A 244 26.95 -12.99 -1.61
C GLN A 244 27.34 -13.31 -0.16
N VAL A 245 26.88 -12.51 0.82
CA VAL A 245 27.21 -12.67 2.24
C VAL A 245 26.65 -13.98 2.80
N PHE A 246 25.40 -14.30 2.48
CA PHE A 246 24.73 -15.50 2.98
C PHE A 246 24.88 -16.72 2.07
N GLN A 247 25.64 -16.59 0.97
CA GLN A 247 25.93 -17.66 0.01
C GLN A 247 24.66 -18.41 -0.45
N ILE A 248 23.59 -17.66 -0.74
CA ILE A 248 22.30 -18.25 -1.04
C ILE A 248 22.34 -18.89 -2.42
N GLN A 249 22.22 -20.22 -2.47
CA GLN A 249 22.19 -20.97 -3.71
C GLN A 249 20.75 -21.18 -4.17
N GLU A 250 20.43 -20.62 -5.33
CA GLU A 250 19.15 -20.89 -5.99
C GLU A 250 19.23 -22.28 -6.63
N GLY A 251 18.70 -23.29 -5.96
CA GLY A 251 18.61 -24.65 -6.50
C GLY A 251 17.83 -24.70 -7.82
N PRO A 252 17.96 -25.78 -8.61
CA PRO A 252 17.32 -25.88 -9.92
C PRO A 252 15.79 -25.76 -9.80
N THR A 253 15.24 -24.69 -10.37
CA THR A 253 13.79 -24.45 -10.52
C THR A 253 13.15 -25.32 -11.59
N GLU A 254 13.95 -25.99 -12.43
CA GLU A 254 13.46 -26.83 -13.52
C GLU A 254 13.51 -28.31 -13.12
N GLY A 255 12.35 -28.97 -13.09
CA GLY A 255 12.26 -30.43 -13.16
C GLY A 255 11.56 -31.17 -12.02
N LYS A 256 11.01 -30.51 -10.99
CA LYS A 256 10.19 -31.22 -9.97
C LYS A 256 8.85 -30.55 -9.72
N SER A 257 7.80 -31.27 -10.14
CA SER A 257 6.37 -31.00 -9.97
C SER A 257 5.94 -31.05 -8.49
N THR A 258 6.49 -30.17 -7.66
CA THR A 258 6.12 -30.11 -6.24
C THR A 258 5.86 -28.65 -5.85
N ASP A 259 4.74 -28.39 -5.19
CA ASP A 259 4.35 -27.06 -4.70
C ASP A 259 5.31 -26.48 -3.64
N THR A 260 6.05 -27.36 -2.95
CA THR A 260 6.93 -27.03 -1.82
C THR A 260 8.20 -26.23 -2.18
N PRO A 261 8.98 -26.55 -3.24
CA PRO A 261 10.13 -25.73 -3.65
C PRO A 261 9.73 -24.31 -4.08
N HIS A 262 8.57 -24.13 -4.71
CA HIS A 262 8.10 -22.81 -5.09
C HIS A 262 7.71 -21.95 -3.88
N LEU A 263 7.13 -22.56 -2.84
CA LEU A 263 6.83 -21.87 -1.59
C LEU A 263 8.12 -21.41 -0.89
N GLY A 264 9.12 -22.29 -0.77
CA GLY A 264 10.40 -21.96 -0.15
C GLY A 264 11.13 -20.84 -0.89
N TYR A 265 11.21 -20.91 -2.22
CA TYR A 265 11.81 -19.85 -3.03
C TYR A 265 11.05 -18.53 -2.87
N GLY A 266 9.71 -18.58 -2.88
CA GLY A 266 8.87 -17.40 -2.71
C GLY A 266 9.03 -16.69 -1.37
N ILE A 267 9.14 -17.46 -0.27
CA ILE A 267 9.39 -16.91 1.07
C ILE A 267 10.78 -16.27 1.14
N TYR A 268 11.80 -16.95 0.62
CA TYR A 268 13.16 -16.42 0.53
C TYR A 268 13.17 -15.09 -0.24
N GLU A 269 12.66 -15.10 -1.47
CA GLU A 269 12.72 -13.96 -2.38
C GLU A 269 11.93 -12.77 -1.81
N GLY A 270 10.73 -13.02 -1.28
CA GLY A 270 9.93 -11.98 -0.63
C GLY A 270 10.60 -11.38 0.60
N SER A 271 11.21 -12.21 1.45
CA SER A 271 11.92 -11.75 2.65
C SER A 271 13.14 -10.90 2.28
N VAL A 272 13.90 -11.32 1.25
CA VAL A 272 15.03 -10.55 0.74
C VAL A 272 14.57 -9.23 0.13
N PHE A 273 13.52 -9.21 -0.69
CA PHE A 273 13.01 -7.96 -1.26
C PHE A 273 12.54 -6.98 -0.19
N LEU A 274 11.85 -7.46 0.84
CA LEU A 274 11.43 -6.63 1.95
C LEU A 274 12.63 -6.06 2.71
N MET A 275 13.59 -6.90 3.07
CA MET A 275 14.78 -6.50 3.83
C MET A 275 15.66 -5.54 3.03
N VAL A 276 15.91 -5.84 1.76
CA VAL A 276 16.66 -4.96 0.86
C VAL A 276 15.92 -3.64 0.66
N GLY A 277 14.60 -3.67 0.47
CA GLY A 277 13.78 -2.46 0.37
C GLY A 277 13.88 -1.59 1.61
N LEU A 278 13.86 -2.20 2.80
CA LEU A 278 14.06 -1.51 4.07
C LEU A 278 15.46 -0.87 4.15
N LEU A 279 16.53 -1.62 3.88
CA LEU A 279 17.91 -1.08 3.89
C LEU A 279 18.08 0.06 2.90
N THR A 280 17.57 -0.09 1.69
CA THR A 280 17.56 0.94 0.65
C THR A 280 16.81 2.19 1.12
N SER A 281 15.65 2.03 1.75
CA SER A 281 14.85 3.14 2.28
C SER A 281 15.60 3.94 3.37
N ILE A 282 16.35 3.26 4.24
CA ILE A 282 17.16 3.91 5.29
C ILE A 282 18.22 4.81 4.66
N ILE A 283 18.91 4.35 3.62
CA ILE A 283 19.98 5.13 2.97
C ILE A 283 19.41 6.34 2.23
N ILE A 284 18.34 6.14 1.45
CA ILE A 284 17.74 7.23 0.66
C ILE A 284 17.11 8.29 1.55
N GLY A 285 16.49 7.88 2.66
CA GLY A 285 15.85 8.81 3.60
C GLY A 285 16.85 9.83 4.17
N GLN A 286 18.14 9.47 4.26
CA GLN A 286 19.19 10.34 4.81
C GLN A 286 19.84 11.27 3.77
N ILE A 287 19.55 11.08 2.47
CA ILE A 287 20.17 11.86 1.40
C ILE A 287 19.27 13.04 1.06
N HIS A 288 19.80 14.26 1.14
CA HIS A 288 19.11 15.47 0.71
C HIS A 288 19.81 16.06 -0.52
N PHE A 289 19.10 16.10 -1.65
CA PHE A 289 19.61 16.67 -2.90
C PHE A 289 19.53 18.21 -2.95
N GLY A 290 18.96 18.84 -1.91
CA GLY A 290 18.69 20.29 -1.83
C GLY A 290 19.91 21.21 -1.96
N THR A 291 21.13 20.68 -1.98
CA THR A 291 22.36 21.46 -2.23
C THR A 291 22.82 21.45 -3.68
N ILE A 292 22.23 20.62 -4.55
CA ILE A 292 22.67 20.46 -5.95
C ILE A 292 21.90 21.37 -6.92
N TYR A 293 20.72 21.85 -6.54
CA TYR A 293 19.96 22.86 -7.27
C TYR A 293 19.92 24.17 -6.49
N PRO A 294 20.75 25.18 -6.83
CA PRO A 294 20.48 26.52 -6.36
C PRO A 294 19.20 27.00 -7.05
N PHE A 295 18.24 27.44 -6.24
CA PHE A 295 17.08 28.25 -6.55
C PHE A 295 16.98 28.74 -8.01
N PHE A 296 15.94 28.32 -8.71
CA PHE A 296 15.32 29.12 -9.77
C PHE A 296 14.00 29.69 -9.24
#